data_AF-A0A454JF86-F1
#
_entry.id   AF-A0A454JF86-F1
#
_cell.length_a   1.000
_cell.length_b   1.000
_cell.length_c   1.000
_cell.angle_alpha   90.00
_cell.angle_beta   90.00
_cell.angle_gamma   90.00
#
_symmetry.space_group_name_H-M   'P 1'
#
loop_
_entity.id
_entity.type
_entity.pdbx_description
1 polymer ?
#
loop_
_entity_poly.entity_id
_entity_poly.type
_entity_poly.pdbx_seq_one_letter_code
_entity_poly.pdbx_strand_id
1 'polypeptide(L)'
;MNLEDALLLHFELKLELRTAMLEGRQLDAAQIGDCCGCELGRWLHGEGMLNCGHNSVFVQLVDNHRAFHLEAARVAELINQGQFDAAREALAVGPSRYSQLSSAVGSGIAELRKRLFQQFSG
;
A
#
# COMPACT_ATOMS: atom_id res chain seq x y z
N MET A 1 0.64 -15.80 6.49
CA MET A 1 -0.09 -14.53 6.30
C MET A 1 -1.35 -14.79 5.49
N ASN A 2 -2.50 -14.26 5.92
CA ASN A 2 -3.67 -14.18 5.03
C ASN A 2 -3.56 -12.89 4.21
N LEU A 3 -3.53 -13.01 2.89
CA LEU A 3 -3.43 -11.88 1.97
C LEU A 3 -4.64 -10.92 2.06
N GLU A 4 -5.72 -11.35 2.70
CA GLU A 4 -6.89 -10.53 3.01
C GLU A 4 -6.61 -9.49 4.10
N ASP A 5 -5.75 -9.81 5.08
CA ASP A 5 -5.35 -8.88 6.15
C ASP A 5 -4.55 -7.69 5.59
N ALA A 6 -3.75 -7.94 4.54
CA ALA A 6 -3.03 -6.90 3.82
C ALA A 6 -3.97 -5.90 3.12
N LEU A 7 -5.14 -6.32 2.63
CA LEU A 7 -6.11 -5.38 2.06
C LEU A 7 -6.70 -4.49 3.16
N LEU A 8 -7.03 -5.07 4.32
CA LEU A 8 -7.61 -4.35 5.45
C LEU A 8 -6.66 -3.25 5.97
N LEU A 9 -5.37 -3.57 6.13
CA LEU A 9 -4.35 -2.61 6.57
C LEU A 9 -4.23 -1.38 5.65
N HIS A 10 -4.40 -1.55 4.34
CA HIS A 10 -4.37 -0.40 3.41
C HIS A 10 -5.64 0.45 3.48
N PHE A 11 -6.80 -0.15 3.79
CA PHE A 11 -8.01 0.61 4.09
C PHE A 11 -7.86 1.41 5.39
N GLU A 12 -7.29 0.80 6.43
CA GLU A 12 -7.02 1.44 7.71
C GLU A 12 -6.07 2.63 7.56
N LEU A 13 -4.99 2.49 6.79
CA LEU A 13 -4.07 3.60 6.52
C LEU A 13 -4.79 4.78 5.83
N LYS A 14 -5.66 4.49 4.85
CA LYS A 14 -6.44 5.55 4.18
C LYS A 14 -7.39 6.26 5.15
N LEU A 15 -8.00 5.51 6.07
CA LEU A 15 -8.86 6.07 7.10
C LEU A 15 -8.03 6.95 8.06
N GLU A 16 -6.87 6.49 8.50
CA GLU A 16 -5.98 7.26 9.36
C GLU A 16 -5.56 8.60 8.72
N LEU A 17 -5.13 8.58 7.46
CA LEU A 17 -4.78 9.80 6.72
C LEU A 17 -5.95 10.79 6.66
N ARG A 18 -7.18 10.30 6.44
CA ARG A 18 -8.37 11.14 6.42
C ARG A 18 -8.71 11.70 7.79
N THR A 19 -8.65 10.88 8.83
CA THR A 19 -8.91 11.31 10.21
C THR A 19 -7.89 12.37 10.64
N ALA A 20 -6.61 12.13 10.41
CA ALA A 20 -5.55 13.09 10.73
C ALA A 20 -5.72 14.41 9.97
N MET A 21 -6.12 14.36 8.70
CA MET A 21 -6.45 15.55 7.92
C MET A 21 -7.62 16.35 8.50
N LEU A 22 -8.68 15.67 8.99
CA LEU A 22 -9.83 16.32 9.61
C LEU A 22 -9.48 16.93 10.99
N GLU A 23 -8.62 16.25 11.75
CA GLU A 23 -8.18 16.67 13.08
C GLU A 23 -7.05 17.71 13.05
N GLY A 24 -6.41 17.92 11.88
CA GLY A 24 -5.15 18.66 11.79
C GLY A 24 -4.01 18.00 12.58
N ARG A 25 -4.10 16.69 12.79
CA ARG A 25 -3.13 15.90 13.57
C ARG A 25 -1.91 15.58 12.71
N GLN A 26 -0.72 15.75 13.30
CA GLN A 26 0.53 15.38 12.66
C GLN A 26 0.67 13.85 12.57
N LEU A 27 1.28 13.39 11.49
CA LEU A 27 1.56 12.00 11.18
C LEU A 27 3.07 11.78 11.05
N ASP A 28 3.53 10.57 11.37
CA ASP A 28 4.90 10.17 11.07
C ASP A 28 5.01 9.73 9.60
N ALA A 29 5.34 10.69 8.72
CA ALA A 29 5.49 10.42 7.30
C ALA A 29 6.64 9.44 6.99
N ALA A 30 7.69 9.41 7.82
CA ALA A 30 8.80 8.49 7.66
C ALA A 30 8.37 7.05 7.95
N GLN A 31 7.60 6.84 9.03
CA GLN A 31 7.02 5.55 9.34
C GLN A 31 6.02 5.09 8.27
N ILE A 32 5.16 6.00 7.78
CA ILE A 32 4.20 5.67 6.70
C ILE A 32 4.93 5.31 5.40
N GLY A 33 6.07 5.95 5.11
CA GLY A 33 6.91 5.67 3.94
C GLY A 33 7.71 4.37 4.05
N ASP A 34 7.85 3.79 5.24
CA ASP A 34 8.53 2.52 5.44
C ASP A 34 7.66 1.35 4.95
N CYS A 35 7.81 1.03 3.66
CA CYS A 35 7.14 -0.11 3.05
C CYS A 35 7.60 -1.46 3.59
N CYS A 36 8.70 -1.55 4.34
CA CYS A 36 9.17 -2.81 4.93
C CYS A 36 8.56 -3.04 6.33
N GLY A 37 8.14 -1.96 7.00
CA GLY A 37 7.58 -1.97 8.34
C GLY A 37 6.14 -2.48 8.43
N CYS A 38 5.40 -2.54 7.31
CA CYS A 38 4.04 -3.08 7.30
C CYS A 38 4.03 -4.62 7.17
N GLU A 39 2.90 -5.25 7.50
CA GLU A 39 2.80 -6.71 7.48
C GLU A 39 3.08 -7.28 6.08
N LEU A 40 2.45 -6.72 5.03
CA LEU A 40 2.67 -7.13 3.65
C LEU A 40 4.13 -6.93 3.24
N GLY A 41 4.74 -5.80 3.63
CA GLY A 41 6.15 -5.49 3.40
C GLY A 41 7.08 -6.55 3.96
N ARG A 42 6.88 -6.93 5.23
CA ARG A 42 7.67 -8.01 5.86
C ARG A 42 7.54 -9.33 5.11
N TRP A 43 6.34 -9.67 4.63
CA TRP A 43 6.13 -10.88 3.84
C TRP A 43 6.80 -10.78 2.46
N LEU A 44 6.61 -9.67 1.74
CA LEU A 44 7.21 -9.42 0.43
C LEU A 44 8.73 -9.49 0.49
N HIS A 45 9.37 -8.93 1.52
CA HIS A 45 10.83 -8.96 1.64
C HIS A 45 11.38 -10.24 2.31
N GLY A 46 10.51 -11.09 2.86
CA GLY A 46 10.84 -12.37 3.49
C GLY A 46 10.41 -13.56 2.64
N GLU A 47 9.45 -14.33 3.18
CA GLU A 47 8.96 -15.57 2.57
C GLU A 47 8.43 -15.39 1.14
N GLY A 48 7.78 -14.25 0.86
CA GLY A 48 7.28 -13.93 -0.47
C GLY A 48 8.40 -13.88 -1.51
N MET A 49 9.51 -13.20 -1.20
CA MET A 49 10.67 -13.13 -2.08
C MET A 49 11.28 -14.51 -2.33
N LEU A 50 11.45 -15.31 -1.27
CA LEU A 50 12.05 -16.64 -1.37
C LEU A 50 11.24 -17.58 -2.29
N ASN A 51 9.91 -17.53 -2.19
CA ASN A 51 9.04 -18.46 -2.90
C ASN A 51 8.58 -17.93 -4.27
N CYS A 52 8.42 -16.61 -4.40
CA CYS A 52 7.78 -15.98 -5.55
C CYS A 52 8.68 -14.98 -6.29
N GLY A 53 9.92 -14.75 -5.86
CA GLY A 53 10.81 -13.72 -6.42
C GLY A 53 11.11 -13.86 -7.91
N HIS A 54 10.95 -15.06 -8.49
CA HIS A 54 11.09 -15.32 -9.92
C HIS A 54 9.83 -14.95 -10.73
N ASN A 55 8.71 -14.65 -10.07
CA ASN A 55 7.44 -14.34 -10.71
C ASN A 55 7.33 -12.84 -11.02
N SER A 56 7.09 -12.47 -12.28
CA SER A 56 6.98 -11.07 -12.69
C SER A 56 5.83 -10.32 -11.99
N VAL A 57 4.73 -11.00 -11.66
CA VAL A 57 3.63 -10.40 -10.88
C VAL A 57 4.07 -10.05 -9.47
N PHE A 58 4.91 -10.90 -8.86
CA PHE A 58 5.46 -10.63 -7.54
C PHE A 58 6.37 -9.40 -7.56
N VAL A 59 7.29 -9.32 -8.53
CA VAL A 59 8.19 -8.15 -8.67
C VAL A 59 7.37 -6.87 -8.85
N GLN A 60 6.35 -6.89 -9.72
CA GLN A 60 5.47 -5.74 -9.91
C GLN A 60 4.68 -5.37 -8.65
N LEU A 61 4.26 -6.35 -7.85
CA LEU A 61 3.59 -6.12 -6.57
C LEU A 61 4.52 -5.42 -5.58
N VAL A 62 5.80 -5.84 -5.48
CA VAL A 62 6.80 -5.18 -4.63
C VAL A 62 6.98 -3.71 -5.03
N ASP A 63 7.11 -3.43 -6.32
CA ASP A 63 7.28 -2.07 -6.82
C ASP A 63 6.05 -1.20 -6.57
N ASN A 64 4.84 -1.71 -6.85
CA ASN A 64 3.59 -1.01 -6.60
C ASN A 64 3.39 -0.73 -5.11
N HIS A 65 3.75 -1.68 -4.26
CA HIS A 65 3.67 -1.54 -2.81
C HIS A 65 4.59 -0.45 -2.28
N ARG A 66 5.85 -0.43 -2.74
CA ARG A 66 6.79 0.65 -2.41
C ARG A 66 6.27 1.99 -2.87
N ALA A 67 5.79 2.09 -4.11
CA ALA A 67 5.25 3.32 -4.66
C ALA A 67 4.02 3.81 -3.88
N PHE A 68 3.15 2.89 -3.45
CA PHE A 68 1.99 3.20 -2.61
C PHE A 68 2.40 3.86 -1.28
N HIS A 69 3.35 3.26 -0.56
CA HIS A 69 3.83 3.82 0.71
C HIS A 69 4.49 5.20 0.55
N LEU A 70 5.26 5.40 -0.53
CA LEU A 70 5.83 6.73 -0.83
C LEU A 70 4.75 7.77 -1.12
N GLU A 71 3.68 7.40 -1.83
CA GLU A 71 2.55 8.31 -2.07
C GLU A 71 1.78 8.59 -0.77
N ALA A 72 1.61 7.59 0.10
CA ALA A 72 0.98 7.78 1.41
C ALA A 72 1.81 8.71 2.31
N ALA A 73 3.13 8.57 2.30
CA ALA A 73 4.04 9.47 3.02
C ALA A 73 3.93 10.90 2.50
N ARG A 74 3.88 11.09 1.17
CA ARG A 74 3.66 12.41 0.56
C ARG A 74 2.33 13.03 1.02
N VAL A 75 1.25 12.25 1.11
CA VAL A 75 -0.03 12.73 1.64
C VAL A 75 0.11 13.14 3.10
N ALA A 76 0.79 12.35 3.93
CA ALA A 76 1.06 12.68 5.32
C ALA A 76 1.87 13.99 5.46
N GLU A 77 2.86 14.23 4.60
CA GLU A 77 3.61 15.49 4.56
C GLU A 77 2.72 16.69 4.23
N LEU A 78 1.78 16.55 3.28
CA LEU A 78 0.81 17.61 2.96
C LEU A 78 -0.08 17.93 4.18
N ILE A 79 -0.55 16.90 4.87
CA ILE A 79 -1.35 17.04 6.12
C ILE A 79 -0.52 17.77 7.18
N ASN A 80 0.73 17.35 7.38
CA ASN A 80 1.63 17.94 8.37
C ASN A 80 1.92 19.42 8.09
N GLN A 81 1.96 19.81 6.81
CA GLN A 81 2.13 21.20 6.37
C GLN A 81 0.83 22.03 6.42
N GLY A 82 -0.31 21.43 6.81
CA GLY A 82 -1.62 22.09 6.80
C GLY A 82 -2.21 22.29 5.41
N GLN A 83 -1.64 21.65 4.38
CA GLN A 83 -2.09 21.73 2.98
C GLN A 83 -3.26 20.78 2.72
N PHE A 84 -4.36 20.95 3.46
CA PHE A 84 -5.46 19.99 3.50
C PHE A 84 -6.22 19.85 2.18
N ASP A 85 -6.34 20.91 1.37
CA ASP A 85 -6.97 20.81 0.06
C ASP A 85 -6.16 19.93 -0.90
N ALA A 86 -4.83 20.09 -0.90
CA ALA A 86 -3.92 19.25 -1.68
C ALA A 86 -3.91 17.80 -1.16
N ALA A 87 -3.93 17.59 0.16
CA ALA A 87 -4.03 16.26 0.75
C ALA A 87 -5.36 15.57 0.39
N ARG A 88 -6.48 16.32 0.37
CA ARG A 88 -7.80 15.82 -0.02
C ARG A 88 -7.83 15.39 -1.48
N GLU A 89 -7.24 16.19 -2.37
CA GLU A 89 -7.11 15.84 -3.80
C GLU A 89 -6.23 14.60 -3.99
N ALA A 90 -5.10 14.54 -3.27
CA ALA A 90 -4.20 13.39 -3.29
C ALA A 90 -4.86 12.08 -2.80
N LEU A 91 -5.87 12.16 -1.92
CA LEU A 91 -6.66 11.02 -1.43
C LEU A 91 -7.96 10.76 -2.20
N ALA A 92 -8.26 11.55 -3.25
CA ALA A 92 -9.50 11.44 -4.00
C ALA A 92 -9.66 10.04 -4.61
N VAL A 93 -10.88 9.51 -4.60
CA VAL A 93 -11.17 8.19 -5.20
C VAL A 93 -11.19 8.33 -6.72
N GLY A 94 -10.50 7.41 -7.41
CA GLY A 94 -10.47 7.39 -8.88
C GLY A 94 -9.16 7.94 -9.44
N PRO A 95 -9.06 9.25 -9.75
CA PRO A 95 -7.94 9.77 -10.53
C PRO A 95 -6.67 9.96 -9.71
N SER A 96 -6.72 9.93 -8.38
CA SER A 96 -5.52 10.17 -7.58
C SER A 96 -4.51 9.04 -7.73
N ARG A 97 -3.23 9.40 -7.69
CA ARG A 97 -2.11 8.45 -7.68
C ARG A 97 -2.23 7.47 -6.50
N TYR A 98 -2.66 7.95 -5.33
CA TYR A 98 -2.92 7.11 -4.16
C TYR A 98 -3.96 6.01 -4.48
N SER A 99 -5.09 6.39 -5.06
CA SER A 99 -6.16 5.44 -5.40
C SER A 99 -5.70 4.41 -6.41
N GLN A 100 -4.96 4.83 -7.44
CA GLN A 100 -4.43 3.93 -8.47
C GLN A 100 -3.43 2.93 -7.90
N LEU A 101 -2.49 3.38 -7.08
CA LEU A 101 -1.48 2.52 -6.45
C LEU A 101 -2.10 1.55 -5.44
N SER A 102 -3.06 2.01 -4.65
CA SER A 102 -3.83 1.17 -3.72
C SER A 102 -4.57 0.05 -4.46
N SER A 103 -5.25 0.38 -5.56
CA SER A 103 -5.90 -0.62 -6.42
C SER A 103 -4.89 -1.59 -7.05
N ALA A 104 -3.74 -1.08 -7.52
CA ALA A 104 -2.69 -1.90 -8.14
C ALA A 104 -2.09 -2.92 -7.16
N VAL A 105 -1.88 -2.55 -5.89
CA VAL A 105 -1.46 -3.48 -4.83
C VAL A 105 -2.52 -4.57 -4.63
N GLY A 106 -3.79 -4.18 -4.49
CA GLY A 106 -4.88 -5.15 -4.31
C GLY A 106 -5.04 -6.13 -5.48
N SER A 107 -4.95 -5.63 -6.71
CA SER A 107 -4.97 -6.49 -7.91
C SER A 107 -3.74 -7.39 -8.00
N GLY A 108 -2.56 -6.90 -7.64
CA GLY A 108 -1.33 -7.69 -7.63
C GLY A 108 -1.38 -8.84 -6.61
N ILE A 109 -1.93 -8.59 -5.42
CA ILE A 109 -2.17 -9.62 -4.40
C ILE A 109 -3.14 -10.69 -4.93
N ALA A 110 -4.27 -10.28 -5.52
CA ALA A 110 -5.28 -11.20 -6.02
C ALA A 110 -4.74 -12.08 -7.16
N GLU A 111 -3.98 -11.50 -8.08
CA GLU A 111 -3.37 -12.23 -9.20
C GLU A 111 -2.26 -13.18 -8.74
N LEU A 112 -1.40 -12.74 -7.80
CA LEU A 112 -0.38 -13.60 -7.22
C LEU A 112 -1.00 -14.82 -6.54
N ARG A 113 -2.06 -14.60 -5.74
CA ARG A 113 -2.83 -15.66 -5.08
C ARG A 113 -3.36 -16.67 -6.10
N LYS A 114 -4.00 -16.19 -7.18
CA LYS A 114 -4.54 -17.04 -8.24
C LYS A 114 -3.46 -17.92 -8.88
N ARG A 115 -2.27 -17.37 -9.16
CA ARG A 115 -1.15 -18.12 -9.76
C ARG A 115 -0.60 -19.18 -8.82
N LEU A 116 -0.44 -18.86 -7.54
CA LEU A 116 0.01 -19.82 -6.55
C LEU A 116 -0.97 -21.00 -6.44
N PHE A 117 -2.28 -20.73 -6.38
CA PHE A 117 -3.28 -21.81 -6.38
C PHE A 117 -3.21 -22.69 -7.64
N GLN A 118 -3.01 -22.11 -8.81
CA GLN A 118 -2.89 -22.88 -10.06
C GLN A 118 -1.63 -23.75 -10.11
N GLN A 119 -0.54 -23.32 -9.49
CA GLN A 119 0.74 -24.03 -9.47
C GLN A 119 0.72 -25.28 -8.57
N PHE A 120 -0.16 -25.32 -7.56
CA PHE A 120 -0.32 -26.47 -6.64
C PHE A 120 -1.53 -27.35 -6.95
N SER A 121 -2.32 -27.04 -7.97
CA SER A 121 -3.50 -27.82 -8.40
C SER A 121 -3.21 -28.74 -9.59
N GLY A 122 -1.94 -28.97 -9.93
CA GLY A 122 -1.48 -29.76 -11.08
C GLY A 122 -0.57 -30.91 -10.70
#